data_AF-A0A0A7DTI5-F1
#
_entry.id   AF-A0A0A7DTI5-F1
#
_cell.length_a   1.000
_cell.length_b   1.000
_cell.length_c   1.000
_cell.angle_alpha   90.00
_cell.angle_beta   90.00
_cell.angle_gamma   90.00
#
_symmetry.space_group_name_H-M   'P 1'
#
loop_
_entity.id
_entity.type
_entity.pdbx_description
1 polymer ?
#
loop_
_entity_poly.entity_id
_entity_poly.type
_entity_poly.pdbx_seq_one_letter_code
_entity_poly.pdbx_strand_id
1 'polypeptide(L)'
;VVTIDRTGDYFRLLYDIKGRYILHKISQEEANYKLCRVKKVATGPKGIPYLVTHDGRTIRYPDPLIKVNDTIRYEMDTGKIVDSIKFQTGNL
;
A
#
# COMPACT_ATOMS: atom_id res chain seq x y z
N VAL A 1 1.57 9.22 -0.72
CA VAL A 1 2.78 10.04 -0.58
C VAL A 1 2.41 11.43 -1.04
N VAL A 2 2.88 12.47 -0.36
CA VAL A 2 2.66 13.86 -0.72
C VAL A 2 3.99 14.42 -1.22
N THR A 3 4.03 14.95 -2.43
CA THR A 3 5.23 15.50 -3.06
C THR A 3 5.08 17.01 -3.22
N ILE A 4 6.17 17.75 -2.99
CA ILE A 4 6.24 19.18 -3.25
C ILE A 4 7.37 19.39 -4.27
N ASP A 5 7.01 19.38 -5.54
CA ASP A 5 7.99 19.34 -6.65
C ASP A 5 8.92 20.56 -6.67
N ARG A 6 8.41 21.73 -6.26
CA ARG A 6 9.19 22.98 -6.22
C ARG A 6 10.35 22.94 -5.22
N THR A 7 10.19 22.23 -4.11
CA THR A 7 11.24 22.10 -3.08
C THR A 7 11.94 20.74 -3.13
N GLY A 8 11.45 19.81 -3.96
CA GLY A 8 11.96 18.44 -4.04
C GLY A 8 11.71 17.64 -2.77
N ASP A 9 10.74 18.04 -1.94
CA ASP A 9 10.44 17.37 -0.67
C ASP A 9 9.34 16.31 -0.84
N TYR A 10 9.55 15.17 -0.19
CA TYR A 10 8.62 14.04 -0.17
C TYR A 10 8.18 13.76 1.26
N PHE A 11 6.87 13.56 1.46
CA PHE A 11 6.30 13.29 2.76
C PHE A 11 5.37 12.07 2.75
N ARG A 12 5.37 11.33 3.85
CA ARG A 12 4.40 10.28 4.14
C ARG A 12 3.52 10.71 5.30
N LEU A 13 2.20 10.52 5.11
CA LEU A 13 1.22 10.75 6.15
C LEU A 13 1.23 9.56 7.10
N LEU A 14 1.67 9.77 8.34
CA LEU A 14 1.72 8.76 9.40
C LEU A 14 0.96 9.23 10.63
N TYR A 15 0.68 8.32 11.56
CA TYR A 15 0.14 8.68 12.86
C TYR A 15 1.28 8.92 13.87
N ASP A 16 1.13 9.98 14.67
CA ASP A 16 1.90 10.23 15.88
C ASP A 16 1.44 9.29 17.02
N ILE A 17 2.19 9.23 18.13
CA ILE A 17 1.85 8.45 19.35
C ILE A 17 0.47 8.81 19.94
N LYS A 18 -0.08 9.98 19.60
CA LYS A 18 -1.41 10.44 20.01
C LYS A 18 -2.51 10.17 18.97
N GLY A 19 -2.22 9.46 17.88
CA GLY A 19 -3.17 9.16 16.81
C GLY A 19 -3.49 10.32 15.86
N ARG A 20 -2.73 11.42 15.91
CA ARG A 20 -2.87 12.56 14.99
C ARG A 20 -2.05 12.31 13.73
N TYR A 21 -2.49 12.84 12.60
CA TYR A 21 -1.68 12.81 11.39
C TYR A 21 -0.47 13.73 11.50
N ILE A 22 0.69 13.23 11.07
CA ILE A 22 1.93 13.99 10.89
C ILE A 22 2.47 13.75 9.48
N LEU A 23 3.16 14.77 8.95
CA LEU A 23 3.93 14.66 7.72
C LEU A 23 5.35 14.25 8.07
N HIS A 24 5.68 12.99 7.81
CA HIS A 24 7.03 12.47 7.98
C HIS A 24 7.82 12.64 6.67
N LYS A 25 8.96 13.33 6.70
CA LYS A 25 9.81 13.50 5.52
C LYS A 25 10.46 12.17 5.14
N ILE A 26 10.44 11.83 3.86
CA ILE A 26 10.97 10.57 3.32
C ILE A 26 11.97 10.82 2.19
N SER A 27 12.75 9.81 1.82
CA SER A 27 13.63 9.87 0.65
C SER A 27 12.83 9.68 -0.64
N GLN A 28 13.44 10.03 -1.78
CA GLN A 28 12.84 9.83 -3.10
C GLN A 28 12.59 8.34 -3.41
N GLU A 29 13.52 7.47 -3.04
CA GLU A 29 13.36 6.02 -3.23
C GLU A 29 12.13 5.49 -2.47
N GLU A 30 11.91 5.99 -1.25
CA GLU A 30 10.76 5.61 -0.45
C GLU A 30 9.44 6.20 -0.97
N ALA A 31 9.51 7.34 -1.66
CA ALA A 31 8.35 7.98 -2.26
C ALA A 31 7.73 7.15 -3.41
N ASN A 32 8.55 6.33 -4.08
CA ASN A 32 8.12 5.50 -5.20
C ASN A 32 7.23 4.32 -4.78
N TYR A 33 7.16 3.99 -3.49
CA TYR A 33 6.31 2.90 -3.01
C TYR A 33 5.44 3.29 -1.82
N LYS A 34 4.40 2.47 -1.61
CA LYS A 34 3.49 2.57 -0.47
C LYS A 34 3.12 1.18 0.03
N LEU A 35 3.05 1.04 1.36
CA LEU A 35 2.49 -0.13 1.98
C LEU A 35 0.96 -0.01 2.07
N CYS A 36 0.27 -1.02 1.56
CA CYS A 36 -1.18 -1.04 1.47
C CYS A 36 -1.74 -2.30 2.13
N ARG A 37 -2.46 -2.18 3.24
CA ARG A 37 -3.22 -3.31 3.79
C ARG A 37 -4.36 -3.72 2.87
N VAL A 38 -4.51 -5.02 2.65
CA VAL A 38 -5.61 -5.65 1.91
C VAL A 38 -6.87 -5.70 2.77
N LYS A 39 -7.92 -5.04 2.30
CA LYS A 39 -9.23 -4.96 2.98
C LYS A 39 -10.18 -6.07 2.54
N LYS A 40 -10.14 -6.45 1.26
CA LYS A 40 -11.01 -7.48 0.68
C LYS A 40 -10.30 -8.17 -0.48
N VAL A 41 -10.52 -9.48 -0.60
CA VAL A 41 -10.18 -10.26 -1.79
C VAL A 41 -11.48 -10.86 -2.31
N ALA A 42 -11.75 -10.73 -3.60
CA ALA A 42 -12.97 -11.23 -4.22
C ALA A 42 -12.77 -11.55 -5.70
N THR A 43 -13.71 -12.31 -6.25
CA THR A 43 -13.77 -12.62 -7.68
C THR A 43 -14.84 -11.76 -8.33
N GLY A 44 -14.46 -10.98 -9.34
CA GLY A 44 -15.35 -10.12 -10.10
C GLY A 44 -16.05 -10.84 -11.24
N PRO A 45 -16.80 -10.10 -12.07
CA PRO A 45 -17.41 -10.64 -13.29
C PRO A 45 -16.37 -11.32 -14.18
N LYS A 46 -16.78 -12.37 -14.90
CA LYS A 46 -15.89 -13.20 -15.74
C LYS A 46 -14.79 -13.94 -14.95
N GLY A 47 -14.99 -14.16 -13.65
CA GLY A 47 -14.07 -14.96 -12.82
C GLY A 47 -12.74 -14.28 -12.51
N ILE A 48 -12.65 -12.95 -12.66
CA ILE A 48 -11.39 -12.22 -12.50
C ILE A 48 -11.13 -11.96 -11.00
N PRO A 49 -10.05 -12.51 -10.41
CA PRO A 49 -9.70 -12.22 -9.02
C PRO A 49 -9.20 -10.78 -8.90
N TYR A 50 -9.60 -10.10 -7.82
CA TYR A 50 -9.12 -8.78 -7.47
C TYR A 50 -9.04 -8.62 -5.96
N LEU A 51 -8.19 -7.71 -5.52
CA LEU A 51 -8.13 -7.25 -4.13
C LEU A 51 -8.43 -5.76 -4.04
N VAL A 52 -8.91 -5.36 -2.88
CA VAL A 52 -9.19 -3.96 -2.52
C VAL A 52 -8.33 -3.60 -1.33
N THR A 53 -7.61 -2.48 -1.43
CA THR A 53 -6.74 -1.97 -0.37
C THR A 53 -7.47 -0.93 0.50
N HIS A 54 -6.93 -0.65 1.68
CA HIS A 54 -7.51 0.32 2.62
C HIS A 54 -7.57 1.76 2.08
N ASP A 55 -6.71 2.11 1.13
CA ASP A 55 -6.68 3.41 0.47
C ASP A 55 -7.55 3.46 -0.80
N GLY A 56 -8.40 2.45 -1.00
CA GLY A 56 -9.43 2.42 -2.04
C GLY A 56 -8.97 1.92 -3.41
N ARG A 57 -7.72 1.45 -3.56
CA ARG A 57 -7.27 0.87 -4.84
C ARG A 57 -7.88 -0.52 -5.04
N THR A 58 -8.16 -0.84 -6.30
CA THR A 58 -8.58 -2.19 -6.73
C THR A 58 -7.53 -2.75 -7.67
N ILE A 59 -6.88 -3.84 -7.27
CA ILE A 59 -5.79 -4.46 -8.02
C ILE A 59 -6.27 -5.81 -8.55
N ARG A 60 -6.18 -6.00 -9.86
CA ARG A 60 -6.60 -7.22 -10.56
C ARG A 60 -5.45 -8.22 -10.63
N TYR A 61 -5.81 -9.51 -10.66
CA TYR A 61 -4.84 -10.61 -10.72
C TYR A 61 -3.75 -10.55 -9.64
N PRO A 62 -4.11 -10.39 -8.35
CA PRO A 62 -3.13 -10.50 -7.28
C PRO A 62 -2.62 -11.94 -7.16
N ASP A 63 -1.46 -12.10 -6.51
CA ASP A 63 -0.94 -13.42 -6.15
C ASP A 63 -1.98 -14.16 -5.27
N PRO A 64 -2.36 -15.42 -5.60
CA PRO A 64 -3.30 -16.22 -4.81
C PRO A 64 -2.93 -16.42 -3.33
N LEU A 65 -1.65 -16.25 -2.97
CA LEU A 65 -1.17 -16.37 -1.59
C LEU A 65 -1.56 -15.17 -0.72
N ILE A 66 -1.92 -14.04 -1.32
CA ILE A 66 -2.28 -12.79 -0.61
C ILE A 66 -3.71 -12.91 -0.08
N LYS A 67 -3.87 -12.74 1.22
CA LYS A 67 -5.15 -12.83 1.94
C LYS A 67 -5.57 -11.49 2.53
N VAL A 68 -6.78 -11.47 3.07
CA VAL A 68 -7.30 -10.30 3.80
C VAL A 68 -6.43 -10.04 5.02
N ASN A 69 -6.15 -8.76 5.30
CA ASN A 69 -5.23 -8.24 6.32
C ASN A 69 -3.73 -8.33 6.02
N ASP A 70 -3.31 -9.01 4.96
CA ASP A 70 -1.94 -8.92 4.49
C ASP A 70 -1.62 -7.50 4.01
N THR A 71 -0.34 -7.13 4.02
CA THR A 71 0.14 -5.83 3.54
C THR A 71 0.90 -6.01 2.25
N ILE A 72 0.53 -5.28 1.21
CA ILE A 72 1.22 -5.30 -0.08
C ILE A 72 2.14 -4.09 -0.20
N ARG A 73 3.33 -4.29 -0.78
CA ARG A 73 4.19 -3.21 -1.24
C ARG A 73 3.78 -2.83 -2.67
N TYR A 74 3.13 -1.68 -2.78
CA TYR A 74 2.64 -1.13 -4.02
C TYR A 74 3.62 -0.10 -4.59
N GLU A 75 4.02 -0.28 -5.84
CA GLU A 75 4.86 0.68 -6.55
C GLU A 75 3.98 1.71 -7.26
N MET A 76 4.27 2.99 -7.03
CA MET A 76 3.43 4.10 -7.46
C MET A 76 3.49 4.32 -8.98
N ASP A 77 4.65 4.10 -9.60
CA ASP A 77 4.88 4.37 -11.02
C ASP A 77 4.28 3.28 -11.92
N THR A 78 4.55 2.01 -11.58
CA THR A 78 4.09 0.87 -12.38
C THR A 78 2.67 0.43 -12.04
N GLY A 79 2.19 0.81 -10.85
CA GLY A 79 0.91 0.38 -10.31
C GLY A 79 0.85 -1.12 -9.97
N LYS A 80 2.00 -1.76 -9.77
CA LYS A 80 2.11 -3.19 -9.50
C LYS A 80 2.43 -3.48 -8.04
N ILE A 81 2.13 -4.73 -7.65
CA ILE A 81 2.54 -5.29 -6.36
C ILE A 81 3.95 -5.84 -6.55
N VAL A 82 4.91 -5.32 -5.79
CA VAL A 82 6.30 -5.79 -5.83
C VAL A 82 6.52 -6.91 -4.83
N ASP A 83 5.90 -6.78 -3.65
CA ASP A 83 6.07 -7.74 -2.56
C ASP A 83 4.82 -7.75 -1.65
N SER A 84 4.70 -8.77 -0.81
CA SER A 84 3.62 -8.89 0.17
C SER A 84 4.12 -9.43 1.50
N ILE A 85 3.61 -8.86 2.58
CA ILE A 85 3.89 -9.23 3.96
C ILE A 85 2.63 -9.87 4.53
N LYS A 86 2.76 -11.12 4.97
CA LYS A 86 1.66 -11.89 5.55
C LYS A 86 1.29 -11.41 6.94
N PHE A 87 0.00 -11.42 7.26
CA PHE A 87 -0.49 -11.20 8.61
C PHE A 87 -0.35 -12.49 9.42
N GLN A 88 0.77 -12.62 10.12
CA GLN A 88 1.11 -13.77 10.97
C GLN A 88 1.89 -13.34 12.20
N THR A 89 1.90 -14.20 13.22
CA THR A 89 2.67 -13.98 14.44
C THR A 89 4.16 -13.83 14.13
N GLY A 90 4.80 -12.80 14.70
CA GLY A 90 6.23 -12.51 14.52
C GLY A 90 6.54 -11.48 13.44
N ASN A 91 5.55 -11.05 12.65
CA ASN A 91 5.70 -9.92 11.73
C ASN A 91 5.27 -8.62 12.43
N LEU A 92 6.07 -7.56 12.25
CA LEU A 92 5.79 -6.19 12.71
C LEU A 92 4.94 -5.43 11.68
#